data_AF-V5IFU0-F1
#
_entry.id   AF-V5IFU0-F1
#
_cell.length_a   1.000
_cell.length_b   1.000
_cell.length_c   1.000
_cell.angle_alpha   90.00
_cell.angle_beta   90.00
_cell.angle_gamma   90.00
#
_symmetry.space_group_name_H-M   'P 1'
#
loop_
_entity.id
_entity.type
_entity.pdbx_description
1 polymer ?
#
loop_
_entity_poly.entity_id
_entity_poly.type
_entity_poly.pdbx_seq_one_letter_code
_entity_poly.pdbx_strand_id
1 'polypeptide(L)'
;MLHAAELYFRELECPKIELYLVGLYNTTQEEEKIFEVTNQILSATFMDGPFTLALFQEWVQENGKFNDSDIVILLTSCRLYDYFWSTKQGRIDGGISYQDGICTHLRVGVVEDKGRDFGGIKSLISQIAHLLGTPWNEGHEAPECSGKAGYLVSLDTSR
;
A
#
# COMPACT_ATOMS: atom_id res chain seq x y z
N MET A 1 -13.39 6.32 -2.13
CA MET A 1 -12.27 5.74 -1.36
C MET A 1 -11.48 6.82 -0.62
N LEU A 2 -10.81 7.77 -1.30
CA LEU A 2 -9.97 8.77 -0.62
C LEU A 2 -10.69 9.62 0.42
N HIS A 3 -11.91 10.10 0.13
CA HIS A 3 -12.67 10.89 1.12
C HIS A 3 -12.94 10.12 2.42
N ALA A 4 -13.20 8.82 2.34
CA ALA A 4 -13.35 8.00 3.53
C ALA A 4 -12.02 7.87 4.29
N ALA A 5 -10.90 7.72 3.58
CA ALA A 5 -9.57 7.69 4.20
C ALA A 5 -9.24 9.01 4.91
N GLU A 6 -9.55 10.16 4.30
CA GLU A 6 -9.33 11.49 4.89
C GLU A 6 -10.02 11.64 6.25
N LEU A 7 -11.23 11.09 6.42
CA LEU A 7 -11.93 11.13 7.72
C LEU A 7 -11.13 10.47 8.85
N TYR A 8 -10.43 9.36 8.57
CA TYR A 8 -9.59 8.68 9.58
C TYR A 8 -8.35 9.49 9.94
N PHE A 9 -7.71 10.13 8.97
CA PHE A 9 -6.53 10.97 9.23
C PHE A 9 -6.89 12.29 9.90
N ARG A 10 -8.10 12.83 9.67
CA ARG A 10 -8.57 14.06 10.30
C ARG A 10 -8.79 13.91 11.82
N GLU A 11 -9.05 12.70 12.29
CA GLU A 11 -9.20 12.41 13.72
C GLU A 11 -7.86 12.42 14.49
N LEU A 12 -6.72 12.49 13.79
CA LEU A 12 -5.40 12.56 14.43
C LEU A 12 -5.14 13.95 15.03
N GLU A 13 -4.80 13.97 16.32
CA GLU A 13 -4.49 15.22 17.04
C GLU A 13 -3.06 15.72 16.78
N CYS A 14 -2.11 14.79 16.60
CA CYS A 14 -0.70 15.09 16.37
C CYS A 14 -0.05 13.98 15.51
N PRO A 15 0.36 14.26 14.26
CA PRO A 15 0.19 15.51 13.51
C PRO A 15 -1.22 15.65 12.93
N LYS A 16 -1.60 16.88 12.57
CA LYS A 16 -2.79 17.12 11.76
C LYS A 16 -2.50 16.77 10.31
N ILE A 17 -3.28 15.87 9.73
CA ILE A 17 -3.09 15.37 8.37
C ILE A 17 -4.36 15.62 7.57
N GLU A 18 -4.19 16.15 6.36
CA GLU A 18 -5.25 16.35 5.38
C GLU A 18 -4.82 15.68 4.07
N LEU A 19 -5.73 14.93 3.45
CA LEU A 19 -5.45 14.22 2.20
C LEU A 19 -6.14 14.91 1.02
N TYR A 20 -5.37 15.22 -0.03
CA TYR A 20 -5.86 15.85 -1.25
C TYR A 20 -5.61 14.96 -2.47
N LEU A 21 -6.63 14.75 -3.31
CA LEU A 21 -6.45 14.09 -4.60
C LEU A 21 -5.93 15.10 -5.62
N VAL A 22 -4.64 15.03 -5.94
CA VAL A 22 -4.00 15.94 -6.91
C VAL A 22 -4.08 15.43 -8.35
N GLY A 23 -4.26 14.13 -8.56
CA GLY A 23 -4.35 13.53 -9.88
C GLY A 23 -4.88 12.10 -9.85
N LEU A 24 -5.43 11.68 -10.99
CA LEU A 24 -5.85 10.30 -11.25
C LEU A 24 -5.27 9.89 -12.60
N TYR A 25 -4.57 8.76 -12.62
CA TYR A 25 -3.95 8.23 -13.82
C TYR A 25 -4.40 6.79 -14.04
N ASN A 26 -4.95 6.53 -15.22
CA ASN A 26 -5.28 5.17 -15.65
C ASN A 26 -4.09 4.64 -16.45
N THR A 27 -3.50 3.55 -15.97
CA THR A 27 -2.39 2.87 -16.63
C THR A 27 -2.86 2.14 -17.89
N THR A 28 -1.94 2.00 -18.84
CA THR A 28 -2.10 1.12 -20.01
C THR A 28 -1.50 -0.25 -19.73
N GLN A 29 -1.92 -1.26 -20.49
CA GLN A 29 -1.37 -2.61 -20.35
C GLN A 29 0.14 -2.67 -20.67
N GLU A 30 0.61 -1.81 -21.56
CA GLU A 30 2.02 -1.65 -21.90
C GLU A 30 2.83 -1.05 -20.75
N GLU A 31 2.26 -0.07 -20.03
CA GLU A 31 2.89 0.50 -18.83
C GLU A 31 2.90 -0.51 -17.68
N GLU A 32 1.78 -1.22 -17.46
CA GLU A 32 1.66 -2.24 -16.42
C GLU A 32 2.71 -3.34 -16.56
N LYS A 33 3.07 -3.74 -17.79
CA LYS A 33 4.15 -4.72 -18.03
C LYS A 33 5.53 -4.26 -17.55
N ILE A 34 5.74 -2.96 -17.32
CA ILE A 34 7.01 -2.42 -16.86
C ILE A 34 7.18 -2.66 -15.36
N PHE A 35 6.10 -2.53 -14.58
CA PHE A 35 6.18 -2.58 -13.12
C PHE A 35 5.43 -3.75 -12.48
N GLU A 36 4.40 -4.30 -13.10
CA GLU A 36 3.65 -5.42 -12.54
C GLU A 36 4.40 -6.74 -12.72
N VAL A 37 4.83 -7.34 -11.61
CA VAL A 37 5.40 -8.68 -11.59
C VAL A 37 4.30 -9.65 -11.21
N THR A 38 3.80 -10.39 -12.20
CA THR A 38 2.69 -11.33 -11.98
C THR A 38 3.10 -12.77 -12.27
N ASN A 39 2.54 -13.69 -11.49
CA ASN A 39 2.68 -15.12 -11.63
C ASN A 39 1.30 -15.75 -11.77
N GLN A 40 1.16 -16.67 -12.71
CA GLN A 40 -0.07 -17.45 -12.89
C GLN A 40 0.10 -18.81 -12.22
N ILE A 41 -0.76 -19.11 -11.24
CA ILE A 41 -0.85 -20.43 -10.63
C ILE A 41 -2.25 -20.96 -10.90
N LEU A 42 -2.34 -22.03 -11.68
CA LEU A 42 -3.59 -22.54 -12.25
C LEU A 42 -4.30 -21.45 -13.07
N SER A 43 -5.53 -21.08 -12.71
CA SER A 43 -6.35 -20.05 -13.36
C SER A 43 -6.36 -18.71 -12.63
N ALA A 44 -5.54 -18.56 -11.57
CA ALA A 44 -5.44 -17.34 -10.79
C ALA A 44 -4.13 -16.61 -11.08
N THR A 45 -4.24 -15.30 -11.29
CA THR A 45 -3.09 -14.38 -11.42
C THR A 45 -2.80 -13.76 -10.06
N PHE A 46 -1.55 -13.84 -9.66
CA PHE A 46 -1.03 -13.29 -8.41
C PHE A 46 0.04 -12.26 -8.72
N MET A 47 0.09 -11.20 -7.94
CA MET A 47 1.08 -10.14 -8.09
C MET A 47 2.11 -10.27 -6.97
N ASP A 48 3.38 -10.24 -7.34
CA ASP A 48 4.49 -10.16 -6.41
C ASP A 48 4.56 -8.73 -5.86
N GLY A 49 4.17 -8.56 -4.59
CA GLY A 49 4.07 -7.25 -3.96
C GLY A 49 5.42 -6.52 -3.89
N PRO A 50 6.46 -7.09 -3.26
CA PRO A 50 7.76 -6.45 -3.11
C PRO A 50 8.42 -6.07 -4.44
N PHE A 51 8.43 -6.97 -5.44
CA PHE A 51 9.02 -6.65 -6.73
C PHE A 51 8.19 -5.64 -7.51
N THR A 52 6.86 -5.74 -7.48
CA THR A 52 5.99 -4.75 -8.15
C THR A 52 6.16 -3.37 -7.53
N LEU A 53 6.27 -3.27 -6.20
CA LEU A 53 6.50 -1.99 -5.51
C LEU A 53 7.81 -1.33 -5.96
N ALA A 54 8.90 -2.11 -6.04
CA ALA A 54 10.21 -1.60 -6.46
C ALA A 54 10.20 -1.09 -7.90
N LEU A 55 9.65 -1.87 -8.85
CA LEU A 55 9.58 -1.44 -10.25
C LEU A 55 8.59 -0.29 -10.44
N PHE A 56 7.50 -0.26 -9.66
CA PHE A 56 6.55 0.85 -9.69
C PHE A 56 7.19 2.15 -9.20
N GLN A 57 8.01 2.07 -8.15
CA GLN A 57 8.81 3.20 -7.68
C GLN A 57 9.73 3.74 -8.78
N GLU A 58 10.42 2.86 -9.51
CA GLU A 58 11.32 3.26 -10.61
C GLU A 58 10.52 3.94 -11.73
N TRP A 59 9.43 3.31 -12.16
CA TRP A 59 8.55 3.86 -13.18
C TRP A 59 7.98 5.23 -12.82
N VAL A 60 7.53 5.42 -11.57
CA VAL A 60 7.01 6.71 -11.09
C VAL A 60 8.07 7.81 -11.17
N GLN A 61 9.33 7.50 -10.84
CA GLN A 61 10.43 8.46 -10.88
C GLN A 61 10.83 8.82 -12.32
N GLU A 62 10.89 7.84 -13.22
CA GLU A 62 11.29 8.06 -14.61
C GLU A 62 10.23 8.83 -15.41
N ASN A 63 8.94 8.61 -15.12
CA ASN A 63 7.86 9.22 -15.89
C ASN A 63 7.71 10.73 -15.63
N GLY A 64 8.12 11.22 -14.46
CA GLY A 64 8.02 12.63 -14.06
C GLY A 64 6.59 13.20 -13.90
N LYS A 65 5.56 12.46 -14.34
CA LYS A 65 4.13 12.81 -14.24
C LYS A 65 3.65 13.06 -12.81
N PHE A 66 4.33 12.49 -11.82
CA PHE A 66 3.91 12.48 -10.42
C PHE A 66 4.84 13.31 -9.52
N ASN A 67 5.62 14.22 -10.11
CA ASN A 67 6.64 14.98 -9.37
C ASN A 67 6.04 15.83 -8.26
N ASP A 68 4.86 16.41 -8.49
CA ASP A 68 4.15 17.28 -7.56
C ASP A 68 3.31 16.51 -6.51
N SER A 69 3.28 15.17 -6.57
CA SER A 69 2.51 14.34 -5.63
C SER A 69 3.36 13.89 -4.45
N ASP A 70 2.91 14.11 -3.22
CA ASP A 70 3.61 13.61 -2.02
C ASP A 70 3.47 12.09 -1.82
N ILE A 71 2.40 11.50 -2.36
CA ILE A 71 2.13 10.05 -2.30
C ILE A 71 1.59 9.60 -3.66
N VAL A 72 2.05 8.45 -4.14
CA VAL A 72 1.51 7.79 -5.33
C VAL A 72 1.07 6.37 -4.99
N ILE A 73 -0.22 6.07 -5.16
CA ILE A 73 -0.78 4.75 -4.88
C ILE A 73 -1.20 4.07 -6.18
N LEU A 74 -0.67 2.88 -6.43
CA LEU A 74 -1.17 1.96 -7.43
C LEU A 74 -2.36 1.19 -6.85
N LEU A 75 -3.52 1.28 -7.49
CA LEU A 75 -4.68 0.47 -7.16
C LEU A 75 -4.77 -0.72 -8.10
N THR A 76 -4.87 -1.92 -7.55
CA THR A 76 -4.94 -3.15 -8.34
C THR A 76 -6.00 -4.10 -7.78
N SER A 77 -6.63 -4.87 -8.66
CA SER A 77 -7.52 -5.97 -8.25
C SER A 77 -6.76 -7.29 -8.06
N CYS A 78 -5.46 -7.31 -8.37
CA CYS A 78 -4.59 -8.48 -8.23
C CYS A 78 -4.29 -8.76 -6.76
N ARG A 79 -4.27 -10.05 -6.41
CA ARG A 79 -3.88 -10.47 -5.07
C ARG A 79 -2.36 -10.38 -4.91
N LEU A 80 -1.93 -9.60 -3.93
CA LEU A 80 -0.53 -9.43 -3.55
C LEU A 80 0.01 -10.62 -2.73
N TYR A 81 1.22 -11.05 -3.06
CA TYR A 81 1.96 -12.10 -2.36
C TYR A 81 3.44 -11.71 -2.23
N ASP A 82 4.07 -12.19 -1.17
CA ASP A 82 5.51 -12.15 -0.98
C ASP A 82 6.14 -13.47 -1.49
N TYR A 83 6.98 -13.36 -2.52
CA TYR A 83 7.77 -14.45 -3.06
C TYR A 83 9.24 -14.41 -2.61
N PHE A 84 9.67 -13.35 -1.91
CA PHE A 84 11.06 -13.09 -1.54
C PHE A 84 11.53 -13.99 -0.39
N TRP A 85 10.63 -14.35 0.54
CA TRP A 85 11.04 -14.89 1.85
C TRP A 85 10.68 -16.34 2.17
N SER A 86 9.87 -17.08 1.40
CA SER A 86 9.65 -18.49 1.73
C SER A 86 9.12 -19.38 0.60
N THR A 87 9.35 -20.69 0.76
CA THR A 87 8.69 -21.76 0.01
C THR A 87 7.17 -21.82 0.23
N LYS A 88 6.62 -20.94 1.06
CA LYS A 88 5.18 -20.69 1.25
C LYS A 88 4.85 -19.30 0.73
N GLN A 89 3.96 -19.22 -0.25
CA GLN A 89 3.36 -17.96 -0.69
C GLN A 89 2.80 -17.20 0.52
N GLY A 90 3.47 -16.13 0.94
CA GLY A 90 3.01 -15.26 2.03
C GLY A 90 1.98 -14.30 1.47
N ARG A 91 0.70 -14.51 1.75
CA ARG A 91 -0.36 -13.60 1.31
C ARG A 91 -0.14 -12.23 1.98
N ILE A 92 0.01 -11.18 1.16
CA ILE A 92 0.04 -9.80 1.65
C ILE A 92 -1.39 -9.27 1.63
N ASP A 93 -1.99 -9.10 2.80
CA ASP A 93 -3.35 -8.59 2.89
C ASP A 93 -3.37 -7.07 2.81
N GLY A 94 -4.13 -6.56 1.83
CA GLY A 94 -4.45 -5.14 1.69
C GLY A 94 -3.47 -4.36 0.82
N GLY A 95 -2.18 -4.40 1.09
CA GLY A 95 -1.22 -3.58 0.34
C GLY A 95 0.22 -3.70 0.81
N ILE A 96 1.13 -3.08 0.06
CA ILE A 96 2.54 -2.92 0.43
C ILE A 96 3.03 -1.51 0.07
N SER A 97 3.84 -0.91 0.92
CA SER A 97 4.42 0.42 0.75
C SER A 97 5.72 0.55 1.54
N TYR A 98 6.49 1.59 1.25
CA TYR A 98 7.68 1.91 2.04
C TYR A 98 7.30 2.57 3.36
N GLN A 99 8.03 2.24 4.42
CA GLN A 99 7.91 2.97 5.69
C GLN A 99 8.66 4.30 5.59
N ASP A 100 8.04 5.38 6.08
CA ASP A 100 8.63 6.74 6.10
C ASP A 100 9.04 7.28 4.71
N GLY A 101 8.24 6.92 3.69
CA GLY A 101 8.55 7.20 2.29
C GLY A 101 8.11 8.59 1.79
N ILE A 102 7.18 9.28 2.47
CA ILE A 102 6.41 10.41 1.92
C ILE A 102 7.27 11.59 1.41
N CYS A 103 8.37 11.92 2.09
CA CYS A 103 9.26 13.02 1.70
C CYS A 103 10.45 12.56 0.85
N THR A 104 10.38 11.38 0.26
CA THR A 104 11.49 10.75 -0.45
C THR A 104 11.06 10.20 -1.80
N HIS A 105 12.02 9.63 -2.51
CA HIS A 105 11.80 8.94 -3.77
C HIS A 105 11.01 7.60 -3.58
N LEU A 106 10.83 7.15 -2.33
CA LEU A 106 10.08 5.95 -1.92
C LEU A 106 8.61 6.24 -1.58
N ARG A 107 8.06 7.36 -2.06
CA ARG A 107 6.68 7.83 -1.79
C ARG A 107 5.56 7.03 -2.47
N VAL A 108 5.76 5.74 -2.70
CA VAL A 108 4.84 4.89 -3.47
C VAL A 108 4.29 3.73 -2.64
N GLY A 109 3.07 3.29 -2.99
CA GLY A 109 2.44 2.12 -2.40
C GLY A 109 1.55 1.39 -3.40
N VAL A 110 1.32 0.10 -3.16
CA VAL A 110 0.41 -0.75 -3.94
C VAL A 110 -0.73 -1.19 -3.01
N VAL A 111 -1.96 -1.01 -3.46
CA VAL A 111 -3.18 -1.30 -2.70
C VAL A 111 -4.08 -2.23 -3.49
N GLU A 112 -4.46 -3.34 -2.86
CA GLU A 112 -5.48 -4.24 -3.38
C GLU A 112 -6.88 -3.64 -3.13
N ASP A 113 -7.61 -3.43 -4.22
CA ASP A 113 -9.03 -3.10 -4.22
C ASP A 113 -9.79 -3.94 -5.25
N LYS A 114 -10.79 -4.69 -4.78
CA LYS A 114 -11.64 -5.54 -5.63
C LYS A 114 -12.80 -4.76 -6.23
N GLY A 115 -13.09 -3.55 -5.74
CA GLY A 115 -14.24 -2.74 -6.14
C GLY A 115 -15.61 -3.36 -5.85
N ARG A 116 -15.66 -4.53 -5.18
CA ARG A 116 -16.91 -5.23 -4.81
C ARG A 116 -17.37 -4.90 -3.40
N ASP A 117 -16.42 -4.57 -2.54
CA ASP A 117 -16.64 -4.20 -1.15
C ASP A 117 -15.76 -2.99 -0.82
N PHE A 118 -15.92 -2.46 0.38
CA PHE A 118 -15.16 -1.30 0.84
C PHE A 118 -13.82 -1.69 1.49
N GLY A 119 -13.34 -2.93 1.30
CA GLY A 119 -12.11 -3.43 1.90
C GLY A 119 -10.87 -2.63 1.50
N GLY A 120 -10.82 -2.14 0.26
CA GLY A 120 -9.73 -1.29 -0.24
C GLY A 120 -9.53 0.01 0.53
N ILE A 121 -10.56 0.51 1.23
CA ILE A 121 -10.41 1.70 2.10
C ILE A 121 -9.45 1.42 3.25
N LYS A 122 -9.62 0.29 3.96
CA LYS A 122 -8.73 -0.08 5.07
C LYS A 122 -7.30 -0.26 4.57
N SER A 123 -7.16 -0.94 3.43
CA SER A 123 -5.87 -1.14 2.76
C SER A 123 -5.18 0.19 2.46
N LEU A 124 -5.89 1.13 1.83
CA LEU A 124 -5.36 2.45 1.49
C LEU A 124 -4.88 3.20 2.74
N ILE A 125 -5.70 3.24 3.78
CA ILE A 125 -5.35 3.97 5.01
C ILE A 125 -4.10 3.36 5.65
N SER A 126 -4.00 2.03 5.73
CA SER A 126 -2.80 1.36 6.25
C SER A 126 -1.55 1.71 5.43
N GLN A 127 -1.63 1.71 4.10
CA GLN A 127 -0.46 2.05 3.26
C GLN A 127 -0.03 3.52 3.41
N ILE A 128 -0.99 4.45 3.51
CA ILE A 128 -0.67 5.86 3.79
C ILE A 128 -0.03 5.99 5.18
N ALA A 129 -0.53 5.25 6.19
CA ALA A 129 0.04 5.27 7.53
C ALA A 129 1.49 4.76 7.57
N HIS A 130 1.81 3.69 6.82
CA HIS A 130 3.19 3.21 6.68
C HIS A 130 4.09 4.24 5.99
N LEU A 131 3.62 4.87 4.91
CA LEU A 131 4.34 5.97 4.24
C LEU A 131 4.63 7.17 5.15
N LEU A 132 3.76 7.42 6.14
CA LEU A 132 3.93 8.43 7.18
C LEU A 132 4.83 7.97 8.36
N GLY A 133 5.35 6.74 8.32
CA GLY A 133 6.31 6.21 9.28
C GLY A 133 5.75 5.20 10.29
N THR A 134 4.48 4.80 10.18
CA THR A 134 3.91 3.76 11.05
C THR A 134 4.63 2.43 10.82
N PRO A 135 5.13 1.76 11.86
CA PRO A 135 5.88 0.52 11.71
C PRO A 135 5.01 -0.62 11.19
N TRP A 136 5.61 -1.55 10.47
CA TRP A 136 4.95 -2.78 10.03
C TRP A 136 4.82 -3.80 11.17
N ASN A 137 5.75 -3.81 12.13
CA ASN A 137 5.72 -4.73 13.27
C ASN A 137 5.39 -4.01 14.59
N GLU A 138 4.12 -3.67 14.78
CA GLU A 138 3.64 -2.99 16.00
C GLU A 138 4.08 -3.70 17.28
N GLY A 139 4.04 -5.04 17.32
CA GLY A 139 4.39 -5.79 18.53
C GLY A 139 5.83 -5.60 19.02
N HIS A 140 6.74 -5.17 18.14
CA HIS A 140 8.13 -4.87 18.48
C HIS A 140 8.43 -3.36 18.49
N GLU A 141 7.94 -2.64 17.49
CA GLU A 141 8.28 -1.23 17.24
C GLU A 141 7.31 -0.26 17.95
N ALA A 142 6.12 -0.73 18.32
CA ALA A 142 5.12 0.00 19.08
C ALA A 142 4.55 -0.87 20.22
N PRO A 143 5.36 -1.28 21.21
CA PRO A 143 4.96 -2.25 22.23
C PRO A 143 3.78 -1.77 23.11
N GLU A 144 3.52 -0.46 23.14
CA GLU A 144 2.37 0.15 23.81
C GLU A 144 1.06 -0.03 23.02
N CYS A 145 1.15 -0.31 21.72
CA CYS A 145 0.04 -0.57 20.81
C CYS A 145 -0.18 -2.08 20.68
N SER A 146 -1.10 -2.63 21.48
CA SER A 146 -1.48 -4.03 21.33
C SER A 146 -2.29 -4.23 20.05
N GLY A 147 -1.88 -5.17 19.20
CA GLY A 147 -2.67 -5.56 18.01
C GLY A 147 -4.10 -6.03 18.32
N LYS A 148 -4.36 -6.46 19.57
CA LYS A 148 -5.71 -6.83 20.06
C LYS A 148 -6.63 -5.65 20.34
N ALA A 149 -6.08 -4.44 20.45
CA ALA A 149 -6.88 -3.23 20.67
C ALA A 149 -7.70 -2.86 19.42
N GLY A 150 -7.39 -3.45 18.27
CA GLY A 150 -8.18 -3.26 17.05
C GLY A 150 -7.98 -1.89 16.41
N TYR A 151 -6.80 -1.29 16.57
CA TYR A 151 -6.45 -0.07 15.85
C TYR A 151 -6.37 -0.35 14.35
N LEU A 152 -6.44 0.72 13.57
CA LEU A 152 -6.65 0.61 12.12
C LEU A 152 -5.49 -0.08 11.40
N VAL A 153 -4.26 0.15 11.87
CA VAL A 153 -3.00 -0.45 11.39
C VAL A 153 -2.66 -1.76 12.10
N SER A 154 -3.45 -2.16 13.10
CA SER A 154 -3.13 -3.34 13.89
C SER A 154 -3.19 -4.63 13.07
N LEU A 155 -2.08 -5.37 13.16
CA LEU A 155 -1.99 -6.75 12.76
C LEU A 155 -2.44 -7.61 13.95
N ASP A 156 -3.61 -8.23 13.86
CA ASP A 156 -3.97 -9.27 14.84
C ASP A 156 -3.14 -10.52 14.54
N THR A 157 -2.03 -10.65 15.25
CA THR A 157 -1.12 -11.81 15.15
C THR A 157 -1.54 -12.96 16.08
N SER A 158 -2.68 -12.87 16.76
CA SER A 158 -3.17 -13.95 17.64
C SER A 158 -3.70 -15.11 16.78
N ARG A 159 -2.94 -16.21 16.69
CA ARG A 159 -3.47 -17.52 16.33
C ARG A 159 -3.58 -18.40 17.56
#